data_AF-A0A0Q7VZ25-F1
#
_entry.id   AF-A0A0Q7VZ25-F1
#
_cell.length_a   1.000
_cell.length_b   1.000
_cell.length_c   1.000
_cell.angle_alpha   90.00
_cell.angle_beta   90.00
_cell.angle_gamma   90.00
#
_symmetry.space_group_name_H-M   'P 1'
#
loop_
_entity.id
_entity.type
_entity.pdbx_description
1 polymer ?
#
loop_
_entity_poly.entity_id
_entity_poly.type
_entity_poly.pdbx_seq_one_letter_code
_entity_poly.pdbx_strand_id
1 'polypeptide(L)'
;MSPLQLPSPCSLCGHADAVRVSGALMCAWCGWRYGDSPDPDLPRPVIEVVYYIRYARRVKIGTSRRPRQRLGSIRHEELLAFEPGGREIEQARHREFADIREGGEWFTLTPHLENHIAGLRTVADPWQLYAQWVSRASQN
;
A
#
# COMPACT_ATOMS: atom_id res chain seq x y z
N MET A 1 24.15 11.47 13.93
CA MET A 1 24.56 10.25 13.21
C MET A 1 24.00 10.33 11.81
N SER A 2 24.83 10.20 10.78
CA SER A 2 24.34 10.19 9.40
C SER A 2 23.49 8.94 9.16
N PRO A 3 22.37 9.03 8.42
CA PRO A 3 21.56 7.86 8.10
C PRO A 3 22.39 6.88 7.26
N LEU A 4 22.25 5.59 7.55
CA LEU A 4 22.90 4.54 6.76
C LEU A 4 22.30 4.55 5.35
N GLN A 5 23.14 4.35 4.34
CA GLN A 5 22.73 4.33 2.93
C GLN A 5 23.07 2.98 2.29
N LEU A 6 22.26 2.57 1.32
CA LEU A 6 22.53 1.47 0.42
C LEU A 6 23.67 1.87 -0.54
N PRO A 7 24.57 0.94 -0.94
CA PRO A 7 25.61 1.24 -1.92
C PRO A 7 25.06 1.61 -3.32
N SER A 8 23.82 1.22 -3.63
CA SER A 8 23.06 1.66 -4.80
C SER A 8 21.58 1.78 -4.45
N PRO A 9 20.77 2.52 -5.23
CA PRO A 9 19.31 2.53 -5.06
C PRO A 9 18.72 1.12 -4.99
N CYS A 10 17.72 0.94 -4.12
CA CYS A 10 17.01 -0.33 -3.97
C CYS A 10 16.43 -0.81 -5.31
N SER A 11 16.71 -2.04 -5.71
CA SER A 11 16.24 -2.63 -6.98
C SER A 11 14.71 -2.77 -7.05
N LEU A 12 14.02 -2.80 -5.90
CA LEU A 12 12.55 -2.85 -5.85
C LEU A 12 11.89 -1.47 -5.89
N CYS A 13 12.36 -0.50 -5.11
CA CYS A 13 11.65 0.77 -4.89
C CYS A 13 12.44 2.03 -5.26
N GLY A 14 13.73 1.93 -5.58
CA GLY A 14 14.61 3.05 -5.94
C GLY A 14 15.10 3.94 -4.78
N HIS A 15 14.70 3.68 -3.53
CA HIS A 15 15.19 4.46 -2.38
C HIS A 15 16.59 4.02 -1.95
N ALA A 16 17.32 4.93 -1.28
CA ALA A 16 18.71 4.71 -0.86
C ALA A 16 18.88 4.53 0.66
N ASP A 17 17.90 4.91 1.48
CA ASP A 17 17.99 4.76 2.94
C ASP A 17 18.07 3.29 3.34
N ALA A 18 18.93 2.99 4.32
CA ALA A 18 19.24 1.63 4.73
C ALA A 18 19.10 1.39 6.24
N VAL A 19 18.85 0.13 6.58
CA VAL A 19 18.85 -0.39 7.95
C VAL A 19 19.62 -1.72 7.99
N ARG A 20 20.31 -2.01 9.08
CA ARG A 20 20.92 -3.34 9.30
C ARG A 20 20.00 -4.20 10.15
N VAL A 21 19.64 -5.37 9.63
CA VAL A 21 18.80 -6.37 10.31
C VAL A 21 19.54 -7.70 10.26
N SER A 22 19.88 -8.25 11.44
CA SER A 22 20.60 -9.54 11.56
C SER A 22 21.85 -9.62 10.68
N GLY A 23 22.63 -8.53 10.60
CA GLY A 23 23.85 -8.44 9.79
C GLY A 23 23.62 -8.15 8.30
N ALA A 24 22.40 -8.32 7.78
CA ALA A 24 22.05 -7.98 6.40
C ALA A 24 21.73 -6.49 6.27
N LEU A 25 22.06 -5.92 5.11
CA LEU A 25 21.69 -4.55 4.75
C LEU A 25 20.33 -4.59 4.02
N MET A 26 19.37 -3.82 4.50
CA MET A 26 18.02 -3.75 3.92
C MET A 26 17.65 -2.31 3.57
N CYS A 27 16.80 -2.13 2.56
CA CYS A 27 16.17 -0.85 2.28
C CYS A 27 15.27 -0.46 3.45
N ALA A 28 15.50 0.69 4.07
CA ALA A 28 14.71 1.18 5.18
C ALA A 28 13.26 1.51 4.78
N TRP A 29 13.01 1.71 3.48
CA TRP A 29 11.69 2.07 2.96
C TRP A 29 10.80 0.85 2.71
N CYS A 30 11.21 -0.07 1.82
CA CYS A 30 10.41 -1.26 1.47
C CYS A 30 10.86 -2.57 2.15
N GLY A 31 11.98 -2.59 2.87
CA GLY A 31 12.50 -3.81 3.48
C GLY A 31 13.20 -4.77 2.52
N TRP A 32 13.46 -4.39 1.27
CA TRP A 32 14.21 -5.23 0.33
C TRP A 32 15.64 -5.48 0.81
N ARG A 33 16.12 -6.71 0.76
CA ARG A 33 17.49 -7.03 1.14
C ARG A 33 18.45 -6.64 0.01
N TYR A 34 19.45 -5.83 0.35
CA TYR A 34 20.45 -5.40 -0.61
C TYR A 34 21.25 -6.60 -1.16
N GLY A 35 21.43 -6.63 -2.49
CA GLY A 35 22.08 -7.74 -3.19
C GLY A 35 21.11 -8.81 -3.70
N ASP A 36 19.89 -8.89 -3.17
CA ASP A 36 18.85 -9.75 -3.75
C ASP A 36 18.38 -9.15 -5.08
N SER A 37 18.22 -10.00 -6.10
CA SER A 37 17.60 -9.67 -7.37
C SER A 37 16.27 -10.41 -7.49
N PRO A 38 15.19 -9.75 -7.92
CA PRO A 38 14.02 -10.47 -8.39
C PRO A 38 14.45 -11.43 -9.51
N ASP A 39 14.05 -12.69 -9.44
CA ASP A 39 14.23 -13.62 -10.55
C ASP A 39 13.43 -13.09 -11.75
N PRO A 40 14.08 -12.73 -12.87
CA PRO A 40 13.40 -12.14 -14.02
C PRO A 40 12.46 -13.12 -14.73
N ASP A 41 12.66 -14.42 -14.53
CA ASP A 41 11.86 -15.47 -15.17
C ASP A 41 10.61 -15.83 -14.35
N LEU A 42 10.54 -15.40 -13.07
CA LEU A 42 9.37 -15.60 -12.22
C LEU A 42 8.37 -14.44 -12.34
N PRO A 43 7.06 -14.72 -12.33
CA PRO A 43 6.07 -13.66 -12.28
C PRO A 43 6.21 -12.88 -10.98
N ARG A 44 6.11 -11.55 -11.08
CA ARG A 44 6.08 -10.70 -9.87
C ARG A 44 4.87 -11.06 -9.01
N PRO A 45 5.02 -11.04 -7.66
CA PRO A 45 3.90 -11.32 -6.77
C PRO A 45 2.77 -10.31 -6.99
N VAL A 46 1.55 -10.81 -7.01
CA VAL A 46 0.33 -9.99 -7.09
C VAL A 46 -0.18 -9.78 -5.68
N ILE A 47 -0.18 -8.53 -5.23
CA ILE A 47 -0.75 -8.15 -3.94
C ILE A 47 -2.10 -7.49 -4.20
N GLU A 48 -3.19 -8.18 -3.84
CA GLU A 48 -4.52 -7.60 -3.87
C GLU A 48 -4.69 -6.62 -2.71
N VAL A 49 -5.25 -5.46 -3.01
CA VAL A 49 -5.52 -4.43 -2.01
C VAL A 49 -6.93 -3.88 -2.14
N VAL A 50 -7.52 -3.53 -1.00
CA VAL A 50 -8.59 -2.54 -0.92
C VAL A 50 -7.93 -1.17 -0.74
N TYR A 51 -8.33 -0.21 -1.56
CA TYR A 51 -7.84 1.16 -1.53
C TYR A 51 -8.93 2.11 -1.02
N TYR A 52 -8.47 3.13 -0.32
CA TYR A 52 -9.28 4.24 0.18
C TYR A 52 -8.78 5.52 -0.46
N ILE A 53 -9.55 6.10 -1.37
CA ILE A 53 -9.17 7.37 -2.01
C ILE A 53 -10.18 8.46 -1.69
N ARG A 54 -9.68 9.66 -1.44
CA ARG A 54 -10.51 10.83 -1.12
C ARG A 54 -10.80 11.64 -2.38
N TYR A 55 -12.02 12.14 -2.45
CA TYR A 55 -12.41 13.21 -3.37
C TYR A 55 -13.42 14.11 -2.66
N ALA A 56 -13.07 15.37 -2.45
CA ALA A 56 -13.80 16.28 -1.58
C ALA A 56 -14.08 15.65 -0.20
N ARG A 57 -15.37 15.62 0.22
CA ARG A 57 -15.84 15.08 1.50
C ARG A 57 -16.22 13.59 1.43
N ARG A 58 -15.78 12.88 0.39
CA ARG A 58 -16.13 11.48 0.14
C ARG A 58 -14.88 10.63 0.06
N VAL A 59 -15.04 9.37 0.43
CA VAL A 59 -14.06 8.32 0.22
C VAL A 59 -14.64 7.27 -0.70
N LYS A 60 -13.85 6.86 -1.67
CA LYS A 60 -14.11 5.66 -2.45
C LYS A 60 -13.38 4.49 -1.83
N ILE A 61 -14.11 3.41 -1.55
CA ILE A 61 -13.56 2.13 -1.10
C ILE A 61 -13.69 1.15 -2.25
N GLY A 62 -12.57 0.75 -2.86
CA GLY A 62 -12.57 -0.21 -3.96
C GLY A 62 -11.40 -1.18 -3.89
N THR A 63 -11.41 -2.25 -4.68
CA THR A 63 -10.30 -3.22 -4.73
C THR A 63 -9.51 -3.22 -6.05
N SER A 64 -8.24 -3.65 -6.03
CA SER A 64 -7.42 -3.83 -7.21
C SER A 64 -6.28 -4.83 -7.01
N ARG A 65 -5.97 -5.59 -8.06
CA ARG A 65 -4.74 -6.39 -8.21
C ARG A 65 -3.57 -5.61 -8.82
N ARG A 66 -3.86 -4.42 -9.36
CA ARG A 66 -2.90 -3.52 -10.04
C ARG A 66 -3.16 -2.09 -9.59
N PRO A 67 -2.89 -1.74 -8.31
CA PRO A 67 -3.31 -0.47 -7.74
C PRO A 67 -2.71 0.73 -8.48
N ARG A 68 -1.46 0.66 -8.96
CA ARG A 68 -0.85 1.79 -9.72
C ARG A 68 -1.64 2.12 -10.99
N GLN A 69 -1.96 1.10 -11.79
CA GLN A 69 -2.75 1.27 -13.01
C GLN A 69 -4.17 1.77 -12.69
N ARG A 70 -4.82 1.15 -11.69
CA ARG A 70 -6.19 1.51 -11.30
C ARG A 70 -6.27 2.95 -10.81
N LEU A 71 -5.42 3.35 -9.87
CA LEU A 71 -5.42 4.69 -9.29
C LEU A 71 -5.01 5.76 -10.29
N GLY A 72 -4.11 5.45 -11.24
CA GLY A 72 -3.80 6.36 -12.35
C GLY A 72 -4.99 6.66 -13.28
N SER A 73 -5.99 5.77 -13.32
CA SER A 73 -7.20 5.94 -14.14
C SER A 73 -8.37 6.61 -13.41
N ILE A 74 -8.27 6.77 -12.08
CA ILE A 74 -9.36 7.33 -11.26
C ILE A 74 -8.98 8.74 -10.83
N ARG A 75 -9.87 9.71 -11.05
CA ARG A 75 -9.70 11.05 -10.47
C ARG A 75 -9.88 10.99 -8.95
N HIS A 76 -8.87 11.42 -8.22
CA HIS A 76 -8.88 11.52 -6.76
C HIS A 76 -7.93 12.64 -6.32
N GLU A 77 -8.09 13.10 -5.08
CA GLU A 77 -7.22 14.11 -4.48
C GLU A 77 -6.10 13.45 -3.65
N GLU A 78 -6.41 12.33 -3.01
CA GLU A 78 -5.53 11.71 -2.03
C GLU A 78 -5.76 10.21 -1.95
N LEU A 79 -4.68 9.44 -1.86
CA LEU A 79 -4.71 8.03 -1.46
C LEU A 79 -4.53 7.98 0.06
N LEU A 80 -5.58 7.58 0.76
CA LEU A 80 -5.60 7.58 2.22
C LEU A 80 -4.96 6.33 2.82
N ALA A 81 -5.27 5.16 2.27
CA ALA A 81 -4.76 3.88 2.77
C ALA A 81 -4.88 2.75 1.74
N PHE A 82 -4.09 1.70 1.99
CA PHE A 82 -4.33 0.35 1.47
C PHE A 82 -4.64 -0.59 2.64
N GLU A 83 -5.51 -1.56 2.39
CA GLU A 83 -5.76 -2.72 3.24
C GLU A 83 -5.47 -4.00 2.43
N PRO A 84 -4.73 -4.99 2.95
CA PRO A 84 -4.53 -6.25 2.27
C PRO A 84 -5.84 -6.97 2.01
N GLY A 85 -6.05 -7.42 0.78
CA GLY A 85 -7.20 -8.25 0.43
C GLY A 85 -7.90 -7.81 -0.86
N GLY A 86 -8.77 -8.69 -1.32
CA GLY A 86 -9.51 -8.51 -2.57
C GLY A 86 -10.98 -8.15 -2.33
N ARG A 87 -11.81 -8.67 -3.23
CA ARG A 87 -13.25 -8.42 -3.29
C ARG A 87 -14.02 -8.78 -2.02
N GLU A 88 -13.58 -9.78 -1.25
CA GLU A 88 -14.23 -10.18 0.00
C GLU A 88 -14.10 -9.10 1.09
N ILE A 89 -12.89 -8.52 1.24
CA ILE A 89 -12.62 -7.43 2.18
C ILE A 89 -13.36 -6.18 1.73
N GLU A 90 -13.34 -5.84 0.45
CA GLU A 90 -14.10 -4.71 -0.11
C GLU A 90 -15.60 -4.83 0.24
N GLN A 91 -16.21 -5.98 0.01
CA GLN A 91 -17.62 -6.19 0.34
C GLN A 91 -17.88 -6.11 1.85
N ALA A 92 -16.96 -6.59 2.68
CA ALA A 92 -17.06 -6.45 4.13
C ALA A 92 -17.07 -4.98 4.54
N ARG A 93 -16.14 -4.17 4.01
CA ARG A 93 -16.09 -2.72 4.24
C ARG A 93 -17.33 -2.00 3.73
N HIS A 94 -17.85 -2.38 2.56
CA HIS A 94 -19.10 -1.82 2.03
C HIS A 94 -20.32 -2.14 2.91
N ARG A 95 -20.34 -3.31 3.56
CA ARG A 95 -21.40 -3.69 4.51
C ARG A 95 -21.23 -2.96 5.85
N GLU A 96 -20.00 -2.83 6.32
CA GLU A 96 -19.67 -2.15 7.57
C GLU A 96 -20.03 -0.67 7.53
N PHE A 97 -19.71 0.03 6.43
CA PHE A 97 -19.99 1.46 6.25
C PHE A 97 -21.26 1.73 5.43
N ALA A 98 -22.22 0.81 5.45
CA ALA A 98 -23.41 0.91 4.61
C ALA A 98 -24.30 2.11 4.96
N ASP A 99 -24.30 2.54 6.22
CA ASP A 99 -25.07 3.68 6.75
C ASP A 99 -24.60 5.04 6.19
N ILE A 100 -23.31 5.15 5.84
CA ILE A 100 -22.69 6.36 5.27
C ILE A 100 -22.44 6.26 3.76
N ARG A 101 -22.99 5.22 3.10
CA ARG A 101 -22.82 4.99 1.67
C ARG A 101 -23.70 5.94 0.86
N GLU A 102 -23.09 6.69 -0.05
CA GLU A 102 -23.80 7.66 -0.92
C GLU A 102 -24.25 7.05 -2.25
N GLY A 103 -23.79 5.83 -2.55
CA GLY A 103 -24.10 5.10 -3.78
C GLY A 103 -22.84 4.63 -4.50
N GLY A 104 -22.94 3.50 -5.20
CA GLY A 104 -21.78 2.86 -5.82
C GLY A 104 -20.71 2.54 -4.76
N GLU A 105 -19.46 2.94 -5.00
CA GLU A 105 -18.33 2.70 -4.10
C GLU A 105 -17.98 3.94 -3.26
N TRP A 106 -18.86 4.96 -3.17
CA TRP A 106 -18.60 6.22 -2.49
C TRP A 106 -19.32 6.32 -1.14
N PHE A 107 -18.59 6.83 -0.15
CA PHE A 107 -18.97 6.92 1.25
C PHE A 107 -18.67 8.33 1.77
N THR A 108 -19.52 8.87 2.63
CA THR A 108 -19.24 10.14 3.33
C THR A 108 -18.05 9.96 4.26
N LEU A 109 -17.11 10.90 4.27
CA LEU A 109 -15.99 10.88 5.21
C LEU A 109 -16.48 11.29 6.60
N THR A 110 -16.77 10.29 7.44
CA THR A 110 -17.17 10.47 8.83
C THR A 110 -16.02 10.13 9.79
N PRO A 111 -16.06 10.59 11.06
CA PRO A 111 -15.03 10.24 12.04
C PRO A 111 -14.82 8.73 12.23
N HIS A 112 -15.88 7.93 12.06
CA HIS A 112 -15.77 6.47 12.13
C HIS A 112 -14.91 5.91 11.00
N LEU A 113 -15.14 6.35 9.76
CA LEU A 113 -14.35 5.94 8.61
C LEU A 113 -12.91 6.49 8.67
N GLU A 114 -12.73 7.72 9.16
CA GLU A 114 -11.40 8.31 9.40
C GLU A 114 -10.58 7.45 10.37
N ASN A 115 -11.18 7.04 11.49
CA ASN A 115 -10.52 6.21 12.49
C ASN A 115 -10.14 4.83 11.93
N HIS A 116 -11.02 4.21 11.13
CA HIS A 116 -10.70 2.96 10.42
C HIS A 116 -9.49 3.12 9.51
N ILE A 117 -9.52 4.15 8.65
CA ILE A 117 -8.44 4.45 7.70
C ILE A 117 -7.12 4.74 8.43
N ALA A 118 -7.17 5.50 9.52
CA ALA A 118 -5.99 5.78 10.33
C ALA A 118 -5.40 4.50 10.93
N GLY A 119 -6.24 3.56 11.37
CA GLY A 119 -5.82 2.26 11.90
C GLY A 119 -5.11 1.37 10.87
N LEU A 120 -5.36 1.57 9.57
CA LEU A 120 -4.67 0.84 8.50
C LEU A 120 -3.23 1.33 8.27
N ARG A 121 -2.90 2.55 8.67
CA ARG A 121 -1.62 3.20 8.36
C ARG A 121 -0.58 2.86 9.43
N THR A 122 0.38 2.01 9.07
CA THR A 122 1.59 1.78 9.87
C THR A 122 2.76 2.68 9.44
N VAL A 123 2.63 3.31 8.27
CA VAL A 123 3.60 4.22 7.65
C VAL A 123 2.86 5.39 7.00
N ALA A 124 3.56 6.50 6.78
CA ALA A 124 2.95 7.71 6.25
C ALA A 124 2.45 7.54 4.81
N ASP A 125 3.26 6.94 3.93
CA ASP A 125 2.91 6.71 2.52
C ASP A 125 2.30 5.30 2.34
N PRO A 126 1.04 5.17 1.91
CA PRO A 126 0.44 3.87 1.60
C PRO A 126 1.25 3.05 0.59
N TRP A 127 1.96 3.69 -0.34
CA TRP A 127 2.83 2.99 -1.29
C TRP A 127 4.03 2.31 -0.63
N GLN A 128 4.51 2.84 0.50
CA GLN A 128 5.56 2.20 1.28
C GLN A 128 5.08 0.86 1.83
N LEU A 129 3.86 0.83 2.39
CA LEU A 129 3.28 -0.39 2.91
C LEU A 129 3.05 -1.43 1.80
N TYR A 130 2.53 -1.01 0.65
CA TYR A 130 2.40 -1.88 -0.53
C TYR A 130 3.75 -2.44 -0.98
N ALA A 131 4.80 -1.62 -1.03
CA ALA A 131 6.14 -2.08 -1.41
C ALA A 131 6.74 -3.06 -0.40
N GLN A 132 6.46 -2.89 0.90
CA GLN A 132 6.86 -3.86 1.94
C GLN A 132 6.18 -5.21 1.73
N TRP A 133 4.89 -5.24 1.38
CA TRP A 133 4.20 -6.49 1.05
C TRP A 133 4.78 -7.16 -0.19
N VAL A 134 5.06 -6.39 -1.24
CA VAL A 134 5.72 -6.91 -2.46
C VAL A 134 7.10 -7.48 -2.14
N SER A 135 7.90 -6.78 -1.34
CA SER A 135 9.23 -7.25 -0.91
C SER A 135 9.11 -8.59 -0.20
N ARG A 136 8.24 -8.68 0.81
CA ARG A 136 8.02 -9.90 1.60
C ARG A 136 7.55 -11.07 0.75
N ALA A 137 6.64 -10.82 -0.20
CA ALA A 137 6.12 -11.86 -1.09
C ALA A 137 7.13 -12.33 -2.16
N SER A 138 8.18 -11.55 -2.42
CA SER A 138 9.22 -11.92 -3.39
C SER A 138 10.37 -12.71 -2.77
N GLN A 139 10.47 -12.74 -1.45
CA GLN A 139 11.58 -13.36 -0.70
C GLN A 139 11.16 -14.66 0.01
N ASN A 140 9.93 -15.14 -0.24
CA ASN A 140 9.37 -16.38 0.29
C ASN A 140 9.30 -17.45 -0.78
#